data_AF-A0A931XHB0-F1
#
_entry.id   AF-A0A931XHB0-F1
#
_cell.length_a   1.000
_cell.length_b   1.000
_cell.length_c   1.000
_cell.angle_alpha   90.00
_cell.angle_beta   90.00
_cell.angle_gamma   90.00
#
_symmetry.space_group_name_H-M   'P 1'
#
loop_
_entity.id
_entity.type
_entity.pdbx_description
1 polymer ?
#
loop_
_entity_poly.entity_id
_entity_poly.type
_entity_poly.pdbx_seq_one_letter_code
_entity_poly.pdbx_strand_id
1 'polypeptide(L)'
;MTPRIAVGSIFQESNEFVTTQTDLALFRNTYVHERDALLQLAGTDCEVAGVLAVCERERAQVIPLVAARCVSGGPLSDACYASLKEALLAPLREGMRPSSMRTRRPDEGPSGGRPAAARWRPSPIPRTQPGAMGRPSCAGSGEVLLELI
;
A
#
# COMPACT_ATOMS: atom_id res chain seq x y z
N MET A 1 19.17 1.51 12.89
CA MET A 1 18.32 2.61 12.36
C MET A 1 16.88 2.15 12.40
N THR A 2 15.96 3.03 12.74
CA THR A 2 14.51 2.77 12.67
C THR A 2 14.08 2.70 11.20
N PRO A 3 13.39 1.63 10.74
CA PRO A 3 12.81 1.60 9.40
C PRO A 3 11.83 2.76 9.20
N ARG A 4 11.77 3.33 8.00
CA ARG A 4 10.80 4.36 7.62
C ARG A 4 9.90 3.79 6.53
N ILE A 5 8.60 3.69 6.80
CA ILE A 5 7.62 3.06 5.91
C ILE A 5 6.60 4.11 5.51
N ALA A 6 6.48 4.39 4.21
CA ALA A 6 5.42 5.23 3.69
C ALA A 6 4.13 4.43 3.57
N VAL A 7 3.01 4.99 4.05
CA VAL A 7 1.71 4.29 4.12
C VAL A 7 0.64 5.14 3.44
N GLY A 8 -0.10 4.55 2.52
CA GLY A 8 -1.25 5.14 1.84
C GLY A 8 -2.12 4.09 1.15
N SER A 9 -3.33 4.46 0.75
CA SER A 9 -4.31 3.61 0.05
C SER A 9 -5.33 4.48 -0.71
N ILE A 10 -5.84 3.99 -1.83
CA ILE A 10 -6.88 4.56 -2.69
C ILE A 10 -7.86 3.43 -3.07
N PHE A 11 -8.67 2.99 -2.11
CA PHE A 11 -9.61 1.87 -2.31
C PHE A 11 -10.83 2.32 -3.14
N GLN A 12 -10.92 1.85 -4.40
CA GLN A 12 -12.14 1.90 -5.22
C GLN A 12 -12.12 0.76 -6.25
N GLU A 13 -13.27 0.12 -6.44
CA GLU A 13 -13.50 -0.87 -7.49
C GLU A 13 -14.36 -0.25 -8.59
N SER A 14 -13.84 -0.25 -9.82
CA SER A 14 -14.54 0.30 -10.99
C SER A 14 -15.37 -0.76 -11.72
N ASN A 15 -16.48 -0.32 -12.30
CA ASN A 15 -17.38 -1.11 -13.14
C ASN A 15 -17.71 -0.34 -14.42
N GLU A 16 -17.24 -0.82 -15.57
CA GLU A 16 -17.37 -0.16 -16.87
C GLU A 16 -18.82 -0.04 -17.37
N PHE A 17 -19.77 -0.80 -16.81
CA PHE A 17 -21.19 -0.70 -17.16
C PHE A 17 -21.90 0.46 -16.44
N VAL A 18 -21.27 1.09 -15.44
CA VAL A 18 -21.80 2.28 -14.76
C VAL A 18 -21.32 3.54 -15.48
N THR A 19 -22.26 4.26 -16.10
CA THR A 19 -21.98 5.46 -16.90
C THR A 19 -21.62 6.70 -16.08
N THR A 20 -21.98 6.73 -14.80
CA THR A 20 -21.62 7.82 -13.87
C THR A 20 -20.16 7.66 -13.44
N GLN A 21 -19.30 8.62 -13.81
CA GLN A 21 -17.91 8.64 -13.34
C GLN A 21 -17.83 8.86 -11.84
N THR A 22 -16.87 8.20 -11.20
CA THR A 22 -16.52 8.44 -9.79
C THR A 22 -15.69 9.72 -9.67
N ASP A 23 -16.17 10.69 -8.91
CA ASP A 23 -15.48 11.94 -8.61
C ASP A 23 -14.88 11.95 -7.18
N LEU A 24 -14.19 13.04 -6.82
CA LEU A 24 -13.59 13.18 -5.50
C LEU A 24 -14.63 13.45 -4.40
N ALA A 25 -15.86 13.87 -4.73
CA ALA A 25 -16.93 14.05 -3.75
C ALA A 25 -17.46 12.68 -3.27
N LEU A 26 -17.54 11.68 -4.16
CA LEU A 26 -17.92 10.32 -3.79
C LEU A 26 -16.92 9.66 -2.82
N PHE A 27 -15.62 9.91 -2.96
CA PHE A 27 -14.62 9.52 -1.95
C PHE A 27 -14.86 10.22 -0.60
N ARG A 28 -15.14 11.53 -0.62
CA ARG A 28 -15.41 12.32 0.59
C ARG A 28 -16.69 11.91 1.33
N ASN A 29 -17.63 11.23 0.67
CA ASN A 29 -18.78 10.60 1.33
C ASN A 29 -18.42 9.37 2.18
N THR A 30 -17.21 8.80 1.99
CA THR A 30 -16.66 7.75 2.87
C THR A 30 -15.52 8.33 3.71
N TYR A 31 -14.33 8.50 3.12
CA TYR A 31 -13.25 9.31 3.68
C TYR A 31 -12.16 9.64 2.64
N VAL A 32 -11.50 10.79 2.88
CA VAL A 32 -10.18 11.11 2.35
C VAL A 32 -9.36 11.66 3.52
N HIS A 33 -8.40 10.87 4.01
CA HIS A 33 -7.54 11.19 5.13
C HIS A 33 -6.13 11.48 4.63
N GLU A 34 -5.74 12.76 4.59
CA GLU A 34 -4.42 13.21 4.13
C GLU A 34 -3.44 13.35 5.30
N ARG A 35 -2.17 13.00 5.05
CA ARG A 35 -1.06 13.09 6.03
C ARG A 35 -1.47 12.47 7.37
N ASP A 36 -1.18 13.10 8.50
CA ASP A 36 -1.43 12.57 9.84
C ASP A 36 -2.90 12.18 10.12
N ALA A 37 -3.88 12.67 9.34
CA ALA A 37 -5.26 12.22 9.44
C ALA A 37 -5.42 10.72 9.11
N LEU A 38 -4.54 10.14 8.28
CA LEU A 38 -4.50 8.70 8.00
C LEU A 38 -4.35 7.86 9.28
N LEU A 39 -3.63 8.38 10.27
CA LEU A 39 -3.38 7.67 11.54
C LEU A 39 -4.66 7.47 12.37
N GLN A 40 -5.74 8.20 12.07
CA GLN A 40 -7.06 8.00 12.69
C GLN A 40 -7.67 6.62 12.35
N LEU A 41 -7.18 5.94 11.30
CA LEU A 41 -7.56 4.58 10.96
C LEU A 41 -6.92 3.51 11.88
N ALA A 42 -6.00 3.87 12.78
CA ALA A 42 -5.42 2.92 13.72
C ALA A 42 -6.52 2.28 14.60
N GLY A 43 -6.48 0.95 14.74
CA GLY A 43 -7.46 0.19 15.52
C GLY A 43 -8.84 0.02 14.87
N THR A 44 -9.02 0.40 13.60
CA THR A 44 -10.24 0.11 12.81
C THR A 44 -10.11 -1.22 12.05
N ASP A 45 -11.22 -1.73 11.50
CA ASP A 45 -11.25 -2.97 10.71
C ASP A 45 -10.96 -2.71 9.21
N CYS A 46 -9.81 -2.08 8.91
CA CYS A 46 -9.35 -1.87 7.52
C CYS A 46 -7.87 -2.24 7.32
N GLU A 47 -7.49 -2.37 6.05
CA GLU A 47 -6.15 -2.77 5.60
C GLU A 47 -5.07 -1.83 6.16
N VAL A 48 -5.32 -0.52 6.12
CA VAL A 48 -4.41 0.52 6.67
C VAL A 48 -4.20 0.32 8.17
N ALA A 49 -5.24 -0.02 8.94
CA ALA A 49 -5.12 -0.28 10.36
C ALA A 49 -4.19 -1.48 10.67
N GLY A 50 -4.29 -2.54 9.86
CA GLY A 50 -3.40 -3.69 9.93
C GLY A 50 -1.94 -3.33 9.66
N VAL A 51 -1.69 -2.48 8.64
CA VAL A 51 -0.35 -1.96 8.34
C VAL A 51 0.20 -1.12 9.50
N LEU A 52 -0.63 -0.23 10.07
CA LEU A 52 -0.24 0.60 11.23
C LEU A 52 0.11 -0.25 12.45
N ALA A 53 -0.70 -1.26 12.78
CA ALA A 53 -0.45 -2.18 13.91
C ALA A 53 0.86 -2.98 13.74
N VAL A 54 1.21 -3.39 12.51
CA VAL A 54 2.52 -4.00 12.23
C VAL A 54 3.65 -2.98 12.38
N CYS A 55 3.50 -1.76 11.84
CA CYS A 55 4.51 -0.72 11.98
C CYS A 55 4.80 -0.38 13.45
N GLU A 56 3.78 -0.28 14.29
CA GLU A 56 3.93 -0.07 15.73
C GLU A 56 4.69 -1.24 16.39
N ARG A 57 4.27 -2.49 16.15
CA ARG A 57 4.90 -3.68 16.72
C ARG A 57 6.38 -3.82 16.35
N GLU A 58 6.71 -3.58 15.09
CA GLU A 58 8.10 -3.63 14.59
C GLU A 58 8.90 -2.33 14.86
N ARG A 59 8.29 -1.35 15.55
CA ARG A 59 8.85 -0.02 15.86
C ARG A 59 9.32 0.73 14.61
N ALA A 60 8.62 0.59 13.50
CA ALA A 60 8.86 1.34 12.27
C ALA A 60 8.25 2.76 12.35
N GLN A 61 8.96 3.75 11.82
CA GLN A 61 8.41 5.10 11.65
C GLN A 61 7.49 5.11 10.43
N VAL A 62 6.20 5.37 10.66
CA VAL A 62 5.22 5.62 9.59
C VAL A 62 5.46 7.02 8.99
N ILE A 63 5.41 7.12 7.67
CA ILE A 63 5.29 8.37 6.90
C ILE A 63 3.90 8.34 6.25
N PRO A 64 2.90 9.02 6.81
CA PRO A 64 1.55 8.94 6.28
C PRO A 64 1.40 9.76 4.99
N LEU A 65 0.81 9.15 3.96
CA LEU A 65 0.58 9.75 2.64
C LEU A 65 -0.87 10.25 2.53
N VAL A 66 -1.76 9.40 2.03
CA VAL A 66 -3.22 9.60 1.93
C VAL A 66 -3.89 8.23 2.05
N ALA A 67 -5.00 8.15 2.77
CA ALA A 67 -5.93 7.03 2.73
C ALA A 67 -7.27 7.53 2.21
N ALA A 68 -7.70 7.03 1.07
CA ALA A 68 -8.95 7.41 0.43
C ALA A 68 -9.76 6.14 0.13
N ARG A 69 -11.07 6.17 0.40
CA ARG A 69 -11.98 5.06 0.10
C ARG A 69 -13.23 5.57 -0.58
N CYS A 70 -13.74 4.81 -1.54
CA CYS A 70 -15.06 5.01 -2.14
C CYS A 70 -15.78 3.65 -2.21
N VAL A 71 -17.11 3.69 -2.31
CA VAL A 71 -17.90 2.53 -2.73
C VAL A 71 -17.60 2.19 -4.20
N SER A 72 -17.79 0.93 -4.60
CA SER A 72 -17.64 0.52 -6.00
C SER A 72 -18.58 1.33 -6.91
N GLY A 73 -18.12 1.73 -8.08
CA GLY A 73 -18.84 2.67 -8.95
C GLY A 73 -18.33 2.67 -10.39
N GLY A 74 -18.71 3.67 -11.18
CA GLY A 74 -18.17 3.84 -12.53
C GLY A 74 -16.69 4.27 -12.51
N PRO A 75 -16.03 4.31 -13.67
CA PRO A 75 -14.62 4.69 -13.78
C PRO A 75 -14.33 6.04 -13.12
N LEU A 76 -13.13 6.21 -12.56
CA LEU A 76 -12.70 7.51 -12.03
C LEU A 76 -12.74 8.59 -13.13
N SER A 77 -13.19 9.79 -12.78
CA SER A 77 -12.94 10.99 -13.59
C SER A 77 -11.45 11.35 -13.57
N ASP A 78 -10.93 11.91 -14.66
CA ASP A 78 -9.51 12.31 -14.79
C ASP A 78 -9.06 13.24 -13.65
N ALA A 79 -9.94 14.17 -13.26
CA ALA A 79 -9.69 15.10 -12.15
C ALA A 79 -9.61 14.38 -10.78
N CYS A 80 -10.43 13.35 -10.56
CA CYS A 80 -10.37 12.53 -9.35
C CYS A 80 -9.07 11.72 -9.32
N TYR A 81 -8.75 11.01 -10.41
CA TYR A 81 -7.51 10.25 -10.54
C TYR A 81 -6.27 11.14 -10.35
N ALA A 82 -6.22 12.31 -10.98
CA ALA A 82 -5.12 13.26 -10.83
C ALA A 82 -4.97 13.75 -9.38
N SER A 83 -6.08 14.04 -8.69
CA SER A 83 -6.09 14.50 -7.29
C SER A 83 -5.56 13.41 -6.35
N LEU A 84 -6.07 12.18 -6.46
CA LEU A 84 -5.68 11.05 -5.62
C LEU A 84 -4.20 10.66 -5.85
N LYS A 85 -3.77 10.67 -7.11
CA LYS A 85 -2.39 10.43 -7.52
C LYS A 85 -1.44 11.48 -6.94
N GLU A 86 -1.80 12.76 -6.98
CA GLU A 86 -0.93 13.81 -6.46
C GLU A 86 -0.87 13.81 -4.93
N ALA A 87 -1.99 13.54 -4.25
CA ALA A 87 -2.04 13.36 -2.80
C ALA A 87 -1.10 12.23 -2.31
N LEU A 88 -0.92 11.17 -3.12
CA LEU A 88 0.00 10.08 -2.83
C LEU A 88 1.46 10.39 -3.21
N LEU A 89 1.69 11.10 -4.32
CA LEU A 89 3.05 11.36 -4.84
C LEU A 89 3.74 12.59 -4.24
N ALA A 90 3.02 13.66 -3.89
CA ALA A 90 3.62 14.86 -3.28
C ALA A 90 4.39 14.56 -1.96
N PRO A 91 3.82 13.85 -0.96
CA PRO A 91 4.55 13.52 0.25
C PRO A 91 5.79 12.64 -0.02
N LEU A 92 5.75 11.77 -1.04
CA LEU A 92 6.90 10.95 -1.41
C LEU A 92 8.02 11.80 -2.01
N ARG A 93 7.71 12.81 -2.83
CA ARG A 93 8.70 13.75 -3.38
C ARG A 93 9.34 14.62 -2.29
N GLU A 94 8.55 15.06 -1.30
CA GLU A 94 9.03 15.78 -0.11
C GLU A 94 9.89 14.90 0.82
N GLY A 95 9.44 13.65 1.05
CA GLY A 95 10.01 12.71 2.00
C GLY A 95 11.23 11.94 1.48
N MET A 96 11.39 11.84 0.15
CA MET A 96 12.59 11.31 -0.52
C MET A 96 13.74 12.31 -0.46
N ARG A 97 14.28 12.51 0.76
CA ARG A 97 15.72 12.74 0.87
C ARG A 97 16.41 11.42 0.48
N PRO A 98 17.30 11.40 -0.53
CA PRO A 98 18.10 10.21 -0.80
C PRO A 98 18.81 9.81 0.50
N SER A 99 18.54 8.61 0.99
CA SER A 99 19.24 8.01 2.13
C SER A 99 20.67 7.67 1.68
N SER A 100 21.51 8.72 1.63
CA SER A 100 22.91 8.77 1.19
C SER A 100 23.30 7.53 0.40
N MET A 101 22.97 7.52 -0.90
CA MET A 101 23.22 6.41 -1.82
C MET A 101 24.61 5.85 -1.52
N ARG A 102 24.68 4.63 -0.95
CA ARG A 102 25.95 4.01 -0.55
C ARG A 102 26.68 3.65 -1.84
N THR A 103 27.38 4.63 -2.42
CA THR A 103 28.27 4.45 -3.55
C THR A 103 29.29 3.42 -3.12
N ARG A 104 29.06 2.18 -3.55
CA ARG A 104 29.94 1.04 -3.33
C ARG A 104 31.29 1.46 -3.90
N ARG A 105 32.29 1.64 -3.03
CA ARG A 105 33.59 2.09 -3.50
C ARG A 105 34.18 1.00 -4.42
N PRO A 106 34.93 1.36 -5.49
CA PRO A 106 35.42 0.38 -6.47
C PRO A 106 36.36 -0.70 -5.89
N ASP A 107 36.91 -0.46 -4.69
CA ASP A 107 37.83 -1.33 -3.95
C ASP A 107 37.13 -2.37 -3.04
N GLU A 108 35.80 -2.30 -2.84
CA GLU A 108 35.04 -3.34 -2.11
C GLU A 108 34.85 -4.61 -2.99
N GLY A 109 35.90 -5.46 -3.02
CA GLY A 109 35.82 -6.85 -3.51
C GLY A 109 34.74 -7.67 -2.79
N PRO A 110 34.41 -8.90 -3.26
CA PRO A 110 33.28 -9.67 -2.75
C PRO A 110 33.58 -10.33 -1.38
N SER A 111 33.69 -9.51 -0.33
CA SER A 111 33.90 -9.96 1.05
C SER A 111 32.60 -10.37 1.74
N GLY A 112 32.46 -11.65 2.05
CA GLY A 112 31.51 -12.15 3.05
C GLY A 112 30.07 -12.29 2.55
N GLY A 113 29.48 -13.47 2.79
CA GLY A 113 28.17 -13.85 2.29
C GLY A 113 27.06 -12.83 2.54
N ARG A 114 26.11 -12.78 1.59
CA ARG A 114 24.80 -12.14 1.79
C ARG A 114 24.28 -12.53 3.18
N PRO A 115 23.91 -11.58 4.07
CA PRO A 115 23.07 -11.95 5.20
C PRO A 115 21.84 -12.63 4.61
N ALA A 116 21.50 -13.82 5.11
CA ALA A 116 20.38 -14.58 4.60
C ALA A 116 19.16 -13.67 4.66
N ALA A 117 18.62 -13.30 3.49
CA ALA A 117 17.43 -12.47 3.43
C ALA A 117 16.38 -13.15 4.32
N ALA A 118 15.88 -12.42 5.31
CA ALA A 118 14.85 -12.92 6.22
C ALA A 118 13.65 -13.27 5.36
N ARG A 119 13.59 -14.52 4.91
CA ARG A 119 12.59 -15.02 3.97
C ARG A 119 11.28 -14.97 4.72
N TRP A 120 10.52 -13.91 4.49
CA TRP A 120 9.21 -13.70 5.06
C TRP A 120 8.42 -14.99 4.90
N ARG A 121 8.11 -15.62 6.03
CA ARG A 121 7.27 -16.80 6.09
C ARG A 121 5.86 -16.26 6.36
N PRO A 122 4.92 -16.36 5.42
CA PRO A 122 3.53 -16.09 5.76
C PRO A 122 3.15 -17.02 6.91
N SER A 123 2.54 -16.47 7.96
CA SER A 123 1.83 -17.29 8.94
C SER A 123 0.79 -18.13 8.19
N PRO A 124 0.65 -19.43 8.48
CA PRO A 124 -0.36 -20.24 7.82
C PRO A 124 -1.74 -19.68 8.15
N ILE A 125 -2.41 -19.15 7.12
CA ILE A 125 -3.83 -18.76 7.22
C ILE A 125 -4.59 -20.02 7.67
N PRO A 126 -5.36 -19.96 8.77
CA PRO A 126 -6.14 -21.10 9.22
C PRO A 126 -7.15 -21.48 8.12
N ARG A 127 -6.98 -22.68 7.54
CA ARG A 127 -7.90 -23.18 6.53
C ARG A 127 -9.23 -23.52 7.20
N THR A 128 -10.25 -22.70 6.97
CA THR A 128 -11.63 -23.17 7.00
C THR A 128 -11.74 -24.35 6.01
N GLN A 129 -12.28 -25.49 6.46
CA GLN A 129 -12.42 -26.67 5.60
C GLN A 129 -13.47 -26.40 4.53
N PRO A 130 -13.16 -26.50 3.23
CA PRO A 130 -14.17 -26.33 2.18
C PRO A 130 -14.93 -27.65 1.98
N GLY A 131 -16.22 -27.63 2.27
CA GLY A 131 -17.15 -28.61 1.74
C GLY A 131 -17.40 -28.37 0.25
N ALA A 132 -17.01 -29.34 -0.58
CA ALA A 132 -17.45 -29.58 -1.97
C ALA A 132 -17.12 -28.56 -3.09
N MET A 133 -16.34 -29.08 -4.06
CA MET A 133 -16.34 -28.84 -5.52
C MET A 133 -15.78 -27.54 -6.13
N GLY A 134 -14.84 -27.70 -7.09
CA GLY A 134 -14.54 -26.74 -8.16
C GLY A 134 -13.08 -26.25 -8.30
N ARG A 135 -12.30 -26.85 -9.21
CA ARG A 135 -10.96 -26.43 -9.71
C ARG A 135 -10.81 -26.93 -11.16
N PRO A 136 -9.82 -26.51 -11.99
CA PRO A 136 -8.57 -25.76 -11.74
C PRO A 136 -8.71 -24.25 -12.12
N SER A 137 -7.71 -23.40 -12.44
CA SER A 137 -6.25 -23.57 -12.71
C SER A 137 -5.42 -22.31 -12.35
N CYS A 138 -4.18 -22.21 -12.86
CA CYS A 138 -3.19 -21.15 -12.58
C CYS A 138 -2.45 -20.71 -13.86
N ALA A 139 -1.81 -19.52 -13.87
CA ALA A 139 -0.41 -19.33 -14.33
C ALA A 139 0.11 -17.87 -14.23
N GLY A 140 1.30 -17.69 -13.64
CA GLY A 140 2.23 -16.55 -13.81
C GLY A 140 1.82 -15.18 -13.22
N SER A 141 2.71 -14.21 -13.00
CA SER A 141 4.19 -14.21 -12.85
C SER A 141 4.67 -12.77 -12.56
N GLY A 142 5.72 -12.58 -11.75
CA GLY A 142 6.46 -11.30 -11.70
C GLY A 142 6.48 -10.56 -10.35
N GLU A 143 7.37 -9.57 -10.26
CA GLU A 143 7.81 -8.88 -9.04
C GLU A 143 7.10 -7.53 -8.79
N VAL A 144 7.49 -6.90 -7.66
CA VAL A 144 7.22 -5.51 -7.23
C VAL A 144 5.84 -5.27 -6.61
N LEU A 145 5.75 -5.45 -5.29
CA LEU A 145 4.62 -5.00 -4.48
C LEU A 145 4.79 -3.50 -4.14
N LEU A 146 4.24 -2.64 -4.99
CA LEU A 146 3.70 -1.35 -4.53
C LEU A 146 2.24 -1.60 -4.15
N GLU A 147 1.91 -1.62 -2.86
CA GLU A 147 0.50 -1.62 -2.43
C GLU A 147 -0.09 -0.21 -2.60
N LEU A 148 -0.55 0.04 -3.82
CA LEU A 148 -1.70 0.89 -4.08
C LEU A 148 -2.93 -0.03 -4.02
N ILE A 149 -3.50 -0.18 -2.81
CA ILE A 149 -4.84 -0.77 -2.61
C ILE A 149 -5.86 0.35 -2.73
#